data_AF-A0A953SZF1-F1
#
_entry.id   AF-A0A953SZF1-F1
#
_cell.length_a   1.000
_cell.length_b   1.000
_cell.length_c   1.000
_cell.angle_alpha   90.00
_cell.angle_beta   90.00
_cell.angle_gamma   90.00
#
_symmetry.space_group_name_H-M   'P 1'
#
loop_
_entity.id
_entity.type
_entity.pdbx_description
1 polymer ?
#
loop_
_entity_poly.entity_id
_entity_poly.type
_entity_poly.pdbx_seq_one_letter_code
_entity_poly.pdbx_strand_id
1 'polypeptide(L)'
;MKGPWIKLLLVVVAFFAVISCKKDDGEPPIDPKAENRKSLGVSAEDLLSEDIYDRITIELVYAPSYRPTDIAINEFRNFLNARLNKSGGINIIETVIEAPSGAPFNIEEIRAIEDEHRVHYTVDNTIAVYIFFSNGVSTNDTNTSVTLGTAYRNTSIVVYEKTVRDIALNNPNIELHDLEINTLEHEFGHILGLVNIQDDDIHTNHEDAAHLKHCVVEDCLMYFESTDGLRLAERLAKRGVIPSFDPLCIADLQAKGGK
;
A
#
# COMPACT_ATOMS: atom_id res chain seq x y z
N MET A 1 14.78 98.34 -0.53
CA MET A 1 15.15 98.26 -1.95
C MET A 1 14.76 96.88 -2.49
N LYS A 2 14.03 96.85 -3.62
CA LYS A 2 13.65 95.76 -4.56
C LYS A 2 14.39 94.41 -4.33
N GLY A 3 13.73 93.28 -3.98
CA GLY A 3 12.98 92.31 -4.83
C GLY A 3 13.91 91.16 -5.30
N PRO A 4 13.47 89.93 -5.72
CA PRO A 4 12.13 89.29 -5.83
C PRO A 4 12.03 87.93 -5.05
N TRP A 5 10.89 87.39 -4.60
CA TRP A 5 9.79 86.65 -5.27
C TRP A 5 10.21 85.47 -6.18
N ILE A 6 9.65 84.27 -5.88
CA ILE A 6 9.29 83.08 -6.72
C ILE A 6 9.49 81.82 -5.84
N LYS A 7 8.43 81.33 -5.16
CA LYS A 7 7.48 80.29 -5.58
C LYS A 7 8.10 78.90 -5.80
N LEU A 8 7.56 77.95 -5.02
CA LEU A 8 7.24 76.56 -5.40
C LEU A 8 8.42 75.56 -5.46
N LEU A 9 8.45 74.59 -4.53
CA LEU A 9 8.02 73.21 -4.80
C LEU A 9 8.09 72.38 -3.51
N LEU A 10 6.94 71.84 -3.11
CA LEU A 10 6.81 70.75 -2.14
C LEU A 10 7.49 69.50 -2.69
N VAL A 11 8.47 68.97 -1.97
CA VAL A 11 8.77 67.53 -2.01
C VAL A 11 8.91 67.07 -0.56
N VAL A 12 7.80 66.59 -0.02
CA VAL A 12 7.76 65.80 1.21
C VAL A 12 8.42 64.47 0.88
N VAL A 13 9.70 64.32 1.25
CA VAL A 13 10.36 63.01 1.23
C VAL A 13 9.83 62.24 2.44
N ALA A 14 8.78 61.46 2.20
CA ALA A 14 8.29 60.45 3.12
C ALA A 14 9.38 59.38 3.28
N PHE A 15 9.97 59.34 4.48
CA PHE A 15 10.89 58.30 4.92
C PHE A 15 10.07 57.02 5.14
N PHE A 16 9.78 56.30 4.04
CA PHE A 16 9.24 54.96 4.12
C PHE A 16 10.36 54.02 4.58
N ALA A 17 10.27 53.63 5.84
CA ALA A 17 11.01 52.51 6.39
C ALA A 17 10.63 51.24 5.61
N VAL A 18 11.43 50.90 4.60
CA VAL A 18 11.46 49.55 4.02
C VAL A 18 12.15 48.63 5.02
N ILE A 19 11.39 48.20 6.03
CA ILE A 19 11.72 46.99 6.79
C ILE A 19 11.54 45.84 5.80
N SER A 20 12.64 45.48 5.15
CA SER A 20 12.75 44.25 4.38
C SER A 20 12.67 43.09 5.37
N CYS A 21 11.47 42.52 5.53
CA CYS A 21 11.33 41.18 6.07
C CYS A 21 12.08 40.24 5.12
N LYS A 22 13.29 39.86 5.51
CA LYS A 22 14.02 38.75 4.91
C LYS A 22 13.17 37.51 5.17
N LYS A 23 12.46 37.02 4.15
CA LYS A 23 11.88 35.68 4.19
C LYS A 23 13.07 34.73 4.29
N ASP A 24 13.12 33.99 5.39
CA ASP A 24 14.00 32.84 5.52
C ASP A 24 13.42 31.77 4.60
N ASP A 25 13.92 31.75 3.36
CA ASP A 25 13.63 30.70 2.39
C ASP A 25 14.45 29.45 2.77
N GLY A 26 14.15 28.87 3.93
CA GLY A 26 14.60 27.53 4.27
C GLY A 26 13.77 26.53 3.48
N GLU A 27 14.42 25.53 2.85
CA GLU A 27 13.71 24.41 2.27
C GLU A 27 12.78 23.79 3.32
N PRO A 28 11.53 23.46 2.97
CA PRO A 28 10.63 22.82 3.92
C PRO A 28 11.30 21.53 4.43
N PRO A 29 11.14 21.20 5.73
CA PRO A 29 11.71 19.98 6.27
C PRO A 29 11.25 18.77 5.46
N ILE A 30 12.20 17.95 5.00
CA ILE A 30 11.93 16.71 4.29
C ILE A 30 11.23 15.77 5.29
N ASP A 31 9.99 15.39 5.01
CA ASP A 31 9.27 14.38 5.79
C ASP A 31 9.91 13.01 5.50
N PRO A 32 10.59 12.38 6.46
CA PRO A 32 11.25 11.09 6.25
C PRO A 32 10.26 9.94 5.96
N LYS A 33 8.95 10.16 6.17
CA LYS A 33 7.89 9.18 5.90
C LYS A 33 7.22 9.35 4.54
N ALA A 34 7.54 10.42 3.80
CA ALA A 34 6.86 10.78 2.56
C ALA A 34 6.91 9.65 1.51
N GLU A 35 8.05 8.97 1.42
CA GLU A 35 8.26 7.87 0.47
C GLU A 35 7.30 6.69 0.68
N ASN A 36 6.79 6.51 1.90
CA ASN A 36 5.86 5.42 2.24
C ASN A 36 4.39 5.86 2.31
N ARG A 37 4.11 7.14 2.05
CA ARG A 37 2.76 7.73 2.14
C ARG A 37 2.21 8.18 0.79
N LYS A 38 2.81 7.72 -0.31
CA LYS A 38 2.32 8.00 -1.67
C LYS A 38 1.03 7.22 -1.95
N SER A 39 0.31 7.65 -2.98
CA SER A 39 -0.88 6.94 -3.46
C SER A 39 -0.54 5.52 -3.94
N LEU A 40 -1.50 4.61 -3.81
CA LEU A 40 -1.39 3.21 -4.21
C LEU A 40 -0.84 3.08 -5.65
N GLY A 41 0.05 2.10 -5.88
CA GLY A 41 0.65 1.82 -7.20
C GLY A 41 1.77 2.77 -7.65
N VAL A 42 1.94 3.95 -7.03
CA VAL A 42 2.98 4.92 -7.44
C VAL A 42 4.39 4.36 -7.36
N SER A 43 4.65 3.44 -6.42
CA SER A 43 5.96 2.80 -6.23
C SER A 43 6.05 1.41 -6.87
N ALA A 44 5.21 1.09 -7.87
CA ALA A 44 5.22 -0.21 -8.52
C ALA A 44 6.61 -0.55 -9.11
N GLU A 45 7.18 0.36 -9.92
CA GLU A 45 8.52 0.19 -10.49
C GLU A 45 9.60 0.11 -9.38
N ASP A 46 9.54 1.00 -8.39
CA ASP A 46 10.44 1.00 -7.22
C ASP A 46 10.44 -0.35 -6.47
N LEU A 47 9.30 -1.04 -6.41
CA LEU A 47 9.14 -2.34 -5.78
C LEU A 47 9.58 -3.48 -6.70
N LEU A 48 9.30 -3.40 -8.00
CA LEU A 48 9.54 -4.45 -8.99
C LEU A 48 10.99 -4.53 -9.48
N SER A 49 11.61 -3.39 -9.76
CA SER A 49 12.96 -3.28 -10.31
C SER A 49 14.03 -3.12 -9.22
N GLU A 50 15.31 -3.08 -9.58
CA GLU A 50 16.42 -2.75 -8.66
C GLU A 50 17.09 -1.41 -9.00
N ASP A 51 16.42 -0.55 -9.77
CA ASP A 51 17.02 0.68 -10.30
C ASP A 51 17.33 1.72 -9.22
N ILE A 52 16.39 1.90 -8.27
CA ILE A 52 16.55 2.80 -7.12
C ILE A 52 16.82 2.01 -5.85
N TYR A 53 16.07 0.93 -5.62
CA TYR A 53 16.13 0.15 -4.40
C TYR A 53 16.51 -1.31 -4.70
N ASP A 54 17.76 -1.69 -4.42
CA ASP A 54 18.23 -3.07 -4.57
C ASP A 54 17.74 -4.02 -3.46
N ARG A 55 17.17 -3.45 -2.39
CA ARG A 55 16.66 -4.14 -1.21
C ARG A 55 15.21 -3.80 -0.95
N ILE A 56 14.50 -4.76 -0.35
CA ILE A 56 13.18 -4.54 0.23
C ILE A 56 13.12 -5.09 1.66
N THR A 57 12.52 -4.32 2.55
CA THR A 57 12.12 -4.78 3.89
C THR A 57 10.60 -4.83 3.98
N ILE A 58 10.06 -5.99 4.29
CA ILE A 58 8.64 -6.17 4.63
C ILE A 58 8.51 -6.23 6.15
N GLU A 59 7.78 -5.28 6.72
CA GLU A 59 7.41 -5.27 8.13
C GLU A 59 6.02 -5.89 8.29
N LEU A 60 5.95 -7.09 8.86
CA LEU A 60 4.70 -7.76 9.25
C LEU A 60 4.34 -7.34 10.68
N VAL A 61 3.25 -6.61 10.84
CA VAL A 61 2.82 -6.07 12.14
C VAL A 61 1.55 -6.77 12.58
N TYR A 62 1.52 -7.23 13.83
CA TYR A 62 0.37 -7.97 14.35
C TYR A 62 0.28 -7.95 15.87
N ALA A 63 -0.93 -8.16 16.38
CA ALA A 63 -1.15 -8.42 17.80
C ALA A 63 -0.92 -9.90 18.15
N PRO A 64 -0.66 -10.26 19.43
CA PRO A 64 -0.60 -11.65 19.84
C PRO A 64 -1.79 -12.47 19.33
N SER A 65 -1.54 -13.68 18.86
CA SER A 65 -2.51 -14.59 18.22
C SER A 65 -2.99 -14.23 16.81
N TYR A 66 -2.58 -13.09 16.25
CA TYR A 66 -2.86 -12.68 14.86
C TYR A 66 -1.62 -12.72 13.97
N ARG A 67 -0.58 -13.44 14.40
CA ARG A 67 0.59 -13.70 13.57
C ARG A 67 0.19 -14.60 12.39
N PRO A 68 0.54 -14.26 11.13
CA PRO A 68 0.33 -15.16 10.00
C PRO A 68 1.05 -16.50 10.19
N THR A 69 0.55 -17.54 9.54
CA THR A 69 1.20 -18.85 9.59
C THR A 69 2.60 -18.82 8.95
N ASP A 70 3.48 -19.71 9.41
CA ASP A 70 4.82 -19.85 8.80
C ASP A 70 4.73 -20.26 7.33
N ILE A 71 3.69 -20.99 6.94
CA ILE A 71 3.44 -21.36 5.54
C ILE A 71 3.16 -20.11 4.72
N ALA A 72 2.26 -19.23 5.18
CA ALA A 72 1.96 -17.99 4.47
C ALA A 72 3.15 -17.05 4.37
N ILE A 73 3.95 -16.90 5.43
CA ILE A 73 5.18 -16.09 5.38
C ILE A 73 6.18 -16.64 4.36
N ASN A 74 6.36 -17.97 4.31
CA ASN A 74 7.29 -18.61 3.38
C ASN A 74 6.81 -18.53 1.92
N GLU A 75 5.53 -18.78 1.66
CA GLU A 75 4.99 -18.65 0.30
C GLU A 75 4.97 -17.21 -0.17
N PHE A 76 4.65 -16.25 0.70
CA PHE A 76 4.78 -14.85 0.37
C PHE A 76 6.23 -14.46 0.04
N ARG A 77 7.23 -14.99 0.76
CA ARG A 77 8.64 -14.83 0.38
C ARG A 77 8.92 -15.43 -1.00
N ASN A 78 8.39 -16.60 -1.33
CA ASN A 78 8.55 -17.22 -2.65
C ASN A 78 7.94 -16.34 -3.75
N PHE A 79 6.73 -15.84 -3.53
CA PHE A 79 6.04 -14.89 -4.41
C PHE A 79 6.90 -13.67 -4.68
N LEU A 80 7.43 -13.02 -3.64
CA LEU A 80 8.30 -11.84 -3.81
C LEU A 80 9.55 -12.17 -4.62
N ASN A 81 10.20 -13.31 -4.35
CA ASN A 81 11.37 -13.74 -5.13
C ASN A 81 11.05 -14.05 -6.60
N ALA A 82 9.83 -14.53 -6.87
CA ALA A 82 9.36 -14.86 -8.21
C ALA A 82 8.92 -13.63 -9.02
N ARG A 83 8.66 -12.48 -8.39
CA ARG A 83 8.14 -11.27 -9.05
C ARG A 83 9.09 -10.09 -9.03
N LEU A 84 9.89 -9.93 -7.97
CA LEU A 84 10.74 -8.75 -7.77
C LEU A 84 12.20 -9.02 -8.18
N ASN A 85 12.84 -7.98 -8.71
CA ASN A 85 14.28 -7.90 -8.92
C ASN A 85 14.90 -7.12 -7.75
N LYS A 86 15.47 -7.83 -6.76
CA LYS A 86 16.13 -7.24 -5.57
C LYS A 86 17.44 -7.95 -5.27
N SER A 87 18.51 -7.64 -6.01
CA SER A 87 19.82 -8.30 -5.82
C SER A 87 20.42 -8.12 -4.42
N GLY A 88 20.07 -7.03 -3.73
CA GLY A 88 20.47 -6.77 -2.35
C GLY A 88 19.68 -7.57 -1.31
N GLY A 89 18.56 -8.19 -1.71
CA GLY A 89 17.82 -9.16 -0.93
C GLY A 89 16.45 -8.70 -0.42
N ILE A 90 15.66 -9.69 0.02
CA ILE A 90 14.31 -9.52 0.56
C ILE A 90 14.35 -9.87 2.06
N ASN A 91 14.18 -8.86 2.90
CA ASN A 91 14.10 -9.02 4.35
C ASN A 91 12.64 -9.00 4.80
N ILE A 92 12.23 -9.96 5.63
CA ILE A 92 10.90 -9.96 6.26
C ILE A 92 11.16 -9.93 7.75
N ILE A 93 10.55 -8.96 8.43
CA ILE A 93 10.66 -8.76 9.86
C ILE A 93 9.27 -8.75 10.47
N GLU A 94 9.19 -9.08 11.76
CA GLU A 94 7.94 -9.22 12.47
C GLU A 94 7.92 -8.26 13.66
N THR A 95 6.91 -7.40 13.74
CA THR A 95 6.70 -6.43 14.82
C THR A 95 5.43 -6.81 15.60
N VAL A 96 5.59 -7.19 16.85
CA VAL A 96 4.45 -7.49 17.74
C VAL A 96 4.01 -6.22 18.45
N ILE A 97 2.73 -5.89 18.33
CA ILE A 97 2.11 -4.72 18.98
C ILE A 97 1.03 -5.14 19.97
N GLU A 98 0.63 -4.23 20.87
CA GLU A 98 -0.59 -4.43 21.64
C GLU A 98 -1.80 -4.43 20.70
N ALA A 99 -2.82 -5.26 20.99
CA ALA A 99 -3.99 -5.37 20.15
C ALA A 99 -4.73 -4.02 20.07
N PRO A 100 -4.80 -3.37 18.88
CA PRO A 100 -5.53 -2.13 18.73
C PRO A 100 -7.00 -2.30 19.15
N SER A 101 -7.52 -1.32 19.89
CA SER A 101 -8.92 -1.25 20.30
C SER A 101 -9.75 -0.46 19.28
N GLY A 102 -11.07 -0.67 19.26
CA GLY A 102 -11.99 0.15 18.45
C GLY A 102 -12.53 -0.52 17.18
N ALA A 103 -12.23 -1.80 16.95
CA ALA A 103 -12.79 -2.56 15.84
C ALA A 103 -14.34 -2.55 15.83
N PRO A 104 -15.01 -2.57 14.66
CA PRO A 104 -14.43 -2.67 13.31
C PRO A 104 -13.64 -1.42 12.90
N PHE A 105 -12.66 -1.58 12.00
CA PHE A 105 -11.77 -0.49 11.59
C PHE A 105 -12.11 0.01 10.18
N ASN A 106 -12.12 1.33 10.02
CA ASN A 106 -12.07 1.98 8.71
C ASN A 106 -10.62 2.27 8.28
N ILE A 107 -10.42 2.68 7.03
CA ILE A 107 -9.07 2.84 6.48
C ILE A 107 -8.26 3.99 7.12
N GLU A 108 -8.93 5.01 7.66
CA GLU A 108 -8.23 6.09 8.36
C GLU A 108 -7.74 5.64 9.74
N GLU A 109 -8.50 4.77 10.41
CA GLU A 109 -8.06 4.13 11.67
C GLU A 109 -6.89 3.19 11.41
N ILE A 110 -6.92 2.40 10.32
CA ILE A 110 -5.77 1.57 9.90
C ILE A 110 -4.53 2.43 9.63
N ARG A 111 -4.67 3.59 8.96
CA ARG A 111 -3.55 4.52 8.75
C ARG A 111 -3.03 5.11 10.06
N ALA A 112 -3.90 5.38 11.03
CA ALA A 112 -3.47 5.85 12.34
C ALA A 112 -2.67 4.77 13.09
N ILE A 113 -3.12 3.51 13.02
CA ILE A 113 -2.39 2.35 13.57
C ILE A 113 -1.01 2.22 12.89
N GLU A 114 -0.94 2.32 11.55
CA GLU A 114 0.35 2.35 10.84
C GLU A 114 1.24 3.50 11.31
N ASP A 115 0.70 4.72 11.42
CA ASP A 115 1.48 5.90 11.77
C ASP A 115 2.07 5.82 13.19
N GLU A 116 1.40 5.10 14.10
CA GLU A 116 1.86 4.80 15.46
C GLU A 116 2.88 3.66 15.52
N HIS A 117 2.66 2.58 14.76
CA HIS A 117 3.39 1.33 14.94
C HIS A 117 4.42 0.99 13.85
N ARG A 118 4.42 1.67 12.71
CA ARG A 118 5.41 1.44 11.65
C ARG A 118 6.79 1.87 12.12
N VAL A 119 7.71 0.91 12.18
CA VAL A 119 9.09 1.14 12.61
C VAL A 119 10.03 1.30 11.42
N HIS A 120 9.72 0.66 10.28
CA HIS A 120 10.60 0.64 9.11
C HIS A 120 10.08 1.51 7.96
N TYR A 121 10.90 2.46 7.54
CA TYR A 121 10.64 3.39 6.44
C TYR A 121 11.70 3.22 5.34
N THR A 122 11.34 3.64 4.12
CA THR A 122 12.25 3.64 2.97
C THR A 122 13.42 4.57 3.26
N VAL A 123 14.64 4.03 3.14
CA VAL A 123 15.88 4.76 3.42
C VAL A 123 16.99 4.22 2.54
N ASP A 124 17.85 5.11 2.05
CA ASP A 124 18.95 4.80 1.14
C ASP A 124 18.49 3.93 -0.05
N ASN A 125 19.04 2.73 -0.19
CA ASN A 125 18.72 1.77 -1.26
C ASN A 125 17.71 0.69 -0.85
N THR A 126 16.99 0.88 0.27
CA THR A 126 16.00 -0.07 0.77
C THR A 126 14.60 0.53 0.78
N ILE A 127 13.68 -0.04 -0.01
CA ILE A 127 12.25 0.27 0.08
C ILE A 127 11.60 -0.54 1.21
N ALA A 128 10.73 0.08 1.99
CA ALA A 128 10.03 -0.58 3.10
C ALA A 128 8.53 -0.72 2.80
N VAL A 129 7.97 -1.89 3.09
CA VAL A 129 6.53 -2.17 3.01
C VAL A 129 6.00 -2.55 4.39
N TYR A 130 4.86 -2.00 4.75
CA TYR A 130 4.16 -2.28 6.00
C TYR A 130 2.92 -3.13 5.73
N ILE A 131 2.79 -4.26 6.44
CA ILE A 131 1.64 -5.16 6.33
C ILE A 131 1.09 -5.41 7.72
N PHE A 132 -0.11 -4.91 8.01
CA PHE A 132 -0.77 -5.10 9.30
C PHE A 132 -1.77 -6.25 9.25
N PHE A 133 -1.58 -7.26 10.10
CA PHE A 133 -2.55 -8.33 10.34
C PHE A 133 -3.46 -7.92 11.50
N SER A 134 -4.63 -7.42 11.13
CA SER A 134 -5.59 -6.80 12.03
C SER A 134 -6.30 -7.81 12.91
N ASN A 135 -6.38 -7.49 14.20
CA ASN A 135 -7.23 -8.17 15.18
C ASN A 135 -8.72 -7.77 15.06
N GLY A 136 -9.05 -6.81 14.20
CA GLY A 136 -10.40 -6.34 13.92
C GLY A 136 -10.89 -6.73 12.53
N VAL A 137 -12.16 -6.45 12.28
CA VAL A 137 -12.82 -6.62 10.96
C VAL A 137 -12.97 -5.26 10.27
N SER A 138 -13.31 -5.26 8.98
CA SER A 138 -13.48 -4.01 8.21
C SER A 138 -14.84 -3.37 8.50
N THR A 139 -14.91 -2.05 8.52
CA THR A 139 -16.22 -1.35 8.55
C THR A 139 -17.04 -1.53 7.28
N ASN A 140 -16.43 -2.01 6.19
CA ASN A 140 -17.12 -2.28 4.93
C ASN A 140 -17.80 -3.65 4.91
N ASP A 141 -17.58 -4.47 5.94
CA ASP A 141 -18.16 -5.81 6.01
C ASP A 141 -19.69 -5.75 6.13
N THR A 142 -20.33 -6.71 5.48
CA THR A 142 -21.78 -6.90 5.47
C THR A 142 -22.12 -8.32 5.86
N ASN A 143 -23.41 -8.62 6.00
CA ASN A 143 -23.85 -10.00 6.26
C ASN A 143 -23.62 -10.96 5.08
N THR A 144 -23.30 -10.45 3.89
CA THR A 144 -23.20 -11.25 2.66
C THR A 144 -21.84 -11.14 1.97
N SER A 145 -20.93 -10.32 2.50
CA SER A 145 -19.61 -10.06 1.93
C SER A 145 -18.71 -9.51 3.02
N VAL A 146 -17.48 -10.03 3.12
CA VAL A 146 -16.48 -9.60 4.09
C VAL A 146 -15.16 -9.33 3.37
N THR A 147 -14.45 -8.32 3.85
CA THR A 147 -13.18 -7.81 3.33
C THR A 147 -12.04 -8.62 3.95
N LEU A 148 -11.21 -9.24 3.12
CA LEU A 148 -10.04 -9.98 3.61
C LEU A 148 -8.81 -9.09 3.77
N GLY A 149 -8.64 -8.13 2.88
CA GLY A 149 -7.49 -7.24 2.87
C GLY A 149 -7.76 -5.94 2.14
N THR A 150 -6.82 -5.01 2.25
CA THR A 150 -6.84 -3.75 1.52
C THR A 150 -5.42 -3.20 1.38
N ALA A 151 -4.96 -2.98 0.16
CA ALA A 151 -3.84 -2.10 -0.15
C ALA A 151 -4.31 -0.63 -0.17
N TYR A 152 -3.69 0.25 0.63
CA TYR A 152 -4.23 1.60 0.86
C TYR A 152 -3.23 2.76 0.71
N ARG A 153 -1.96 2.43 0.53
CA ARG A 153 -0.85 3.33 0.16
C ARG A 153 0.10 2.56 -0.78
N ASN A 154 1.06 3.26 -1.38
CA ASN A 154 2.07 2.65 -2.23
C ASN A 154 2.87 1.51 -1.56
N THR A 155 2.96 1.51 -0.22
CA THR A 155 3.73 0.52 0.53
C THR A 155 3.02 0.06 1.81
N SER A 156 1.68 0.04 1.82
CA SER A 156 0.92 -0.30 3.01
C SER A 156 -0.32 -1.15 2.70
N ILE A 157 -0.40 -2.29 3.39
CA ILE A 157 -1.48 -3.28 3.29
C ILE A 157 -2.04 -3.55 4.69
N VAL A 158 -3.35 -3.79 4.77
CA VAL A 158 -3.96 -4.47 5.92
C VAL A 158 -4.53 -5.80 5.47
N VAL A 159 -4.28 -6.84 6.25
CA VAL A 159 -4.98 -8.13 6.20
C VAL A 159 -5.90 -8.16 7.41
N TYR A 160 -7.20 -8.32 7.21
CA TYR A 160 -8.17 -8.47 8.29
C TYR A 160 -8.10 -9.88 8.86
N GLU A 161 -7.00 -10.17 9.57
CA GLU A 161 -6.62 -11.50 10.02
C GLU A 161 -7.67 -12.13 10.96
N LYS A 162 -8.40 -11.31 11.72
CA LYS A 162 -9.58 -11.78 12.44
C LYS A 162 -10.62 -12.39 11.50
N THR A 163 -10.97 -11.69 10.42
CA THR A 163 -11.92 -12.17 9.41
C THR A 163 -11.42 -13.44 8.73
N VAL A 164 -10.15 -13.45 8.33
CA VAL A 164 -9.49 -14.62 7.70
C VAL A 164 -9.57 -15.87 8.60
N ARG A 165 -9.24 -15.73 9.88
CA ARG A 165 -9.36 -16.82 10.88
C ARG A 165 -10.79 -17.25 11.10
N ASP A 166 -11.72 -16.31 11.23
CA ASP A 166 -13.13 -16.61 11.42
C ASP A 166 -13.68 -17.41 10.22
N ILE A 167 -13.24 -17.13 9.00
CA ILE A 167 -13.61 -17.93 7.82
C ILE A 167 -13.02 -19.34 7.92
N ALA A 168 -11.72 -19.48 8.18
CA ALA A 168 -11.07 -20.79 8.28
C ALA A 168 -11.73 -21.66 9.38
N LEU A 169 -12.02 -21.08 10.55
CA LEU A 169 -12.68 -21.77 11.66
C LEU A 169 -14.08 -22.28 11.30
N ASN A 170 -14.81 -21.56 10.45
CA ASN A 170 -16.16 -21.93 10.01
C ASN A 170 -16.16 -22.84 8.77
N ASN A 171 -15.02 -23.05 8.11
CA ASN A 171 -14.88 -23.83 6.89
C ASN A 171 -13.76 -24.87 7.04
N PRO A 172 -14.02 -26.03 7.65
CA PRO A 172 -12.97 -27.00 8.02
C PRO A 172 -12.23 -27.66 6.85
N ASN A 173 -12.67 -27.42 5.61
CA ASN A 173 -12.00 -27.90 4.39
C ASN A 173 -11.05 -26.86 3.79
N ILE A 174 -10.89 -25.71 4.44
CA ILE A 174 -10.06 -24.60 3.98
C ILE A 174 -9.00 -24.35 5.03
N GLU A 175 -7.74 -24.43 4.61
CA GLU A 175 -6.62 -24.17 5.50
C GLU A 175 -6.45 -22.66 5.69
N LEU A 176 -6.12 -22.24 6.93
CA LEU A 176 -5.89 -20.82 7.24
C LEU A 176 -4.84 -20.19 6.33
N HIS A 177 -3.76 -20.91 6.05
CA HIS A 177 -2.67 -20.41 5.23
C HIS A 177 -3.09 -20.14 3.79
N ASP A 178 -4.08 -20.86 3.23
CA ASP A 178 -4.54 -20.61 1.87
C ASP A 178 -5.23 -19.25 1.74
N LEU A 179 -6.01 -18.87 2.75
CA LEU A 179 -6.64 -17.56 2.82
C LEU A 179 -5.59 -16.45 3.04
N GLU A 180 -4.66 -16.66 3.98
CA GLU A 180 -3.57 -15.72 4.24
C GLU A 180 -2.73 -15.47 2.98
N ILE A 181 -2.30 -16.53 2.28
CA ILE A 181 -1.49 -16.44 1.05
C ILE A 181 -2.26 -15.71 -0.04
N ASN A 182 -3.50 -16.13 -0.34
CA ASN A 182 -4.30 -15.51 -1.39
C ASN A 182 -4.49 -14.01 -1.13
N THR A 183 -4.87 -13.65 0.11
CA THR A 183 -5.07 -12.24 0.48
C THR A 183 -3.77 -11.44 0.40
N LEU A 184 -2.68 -11.96 0.96
CA LEU A 184 -1.39 -11.25 0.94
C LEU A 184 -0.91 -11.01 -0.49
N GLU A 185 -0.90 -12.04 -1.33
CA GLU A 185 -0.39 -11.93 -2.70
C GLU A 185 -1.31 -11.06 -3.57
N HIS A 186 -2.63 -11.11 -3.37
CA HIS A 186 -3.58 -10.25 -4.08
C HIS A 186 -3.37 -8.77 -3.74
N GLU A 187 -3.37 -8.42 -2.44
CA GLU A 187 -3.17 -7.04 -2.01
C GLU A 187 -1.76 -6.55 -2.37
N PHE A 188 -0.77 -7.45 -2.36
CA PHE A 188 0.55 -7.09 -2.84
C PHE A 188 0.58 -6.85 -4.36
N GLY A 189 -0.23 -7.58 -5.13
CA GLY A 189 -0.49 -7.27 -6.55
C GLY A 189 -0.93 -5.82 -6.75
N HIS A 190 -1.83 -5.32 -5.89
CA HIS A 190 -2.25 -3.91 -5.91
C HIS A 190 -1.12 -2.92 -5.64
N ILE A 191 -0.24 -3.17 -4.66
CA ILE A 191 0.90 -2.27 -4.44
C ILE A 191 1.92 -2.32 -5.60
N LEU A 192 2.00 -3.46 -6.31
CA LEU A 192 2.77 -3.64 -7.54
C LEU A 192 2.10 -3.02 -8.78
N GLY A 193 0.98 -2.32 -8.62
CA GLY A 193 0.29 -1.58 -9.67
C GLY A 193 -0.76 -2.38 -10.44
N LEU A 194 -1.03 -3.63 -10.06
CA LEU A 194 -2.08 -4.44 -10.70
C LEU A 194 -3.46 -4.17 -10.07
N VAL A 195 -4.57 -4.21 -10.80
CA VAL A 195 -4.66 -4.06 -12.25
C VAL A 195 -4.94 -2.60 -12.54
N ASN A 196 -4.22 -2.03 -13.50
CA ASN A 196 -4.47 -0.67 -13.99
C ASN A 196 -4.55 0.41 -12.87
N ILE A 197 -3.83 0.26 -11.75
CA ILE A 197 -3.98 1.13 -10.55
C ILE A 197 -3.65 2.59 -10.88
N GLN A 198 -2.74 2.83 -11.81
CA GLN A 198 -2.31 4.17 -12.24
C GLN A 198 -2.79 4.51 -13.66
N ASP A 199 -3.81 3.81 -14.16
CA ASP A 199 -4.29 3.94 -15.55
C ASP A 199 -3.16 3.67 -16.57
N ASP A 200 -2.34 2.65 -16.28
CA ASP A 200 -1.07 2.33 -16.92
C ASP A 200 -1.00 0.88 -17.46
N ASP A 201 -2.16 0.25 -17.66
CA ASP A 201 -2.28 -1.07 -18.27
C ASP A 201 -1.78 -1.04 -19.73
N ILE A 202 -0.94 -2.00 -20.09
CA ILE A 202 -0.38 -2.10 -21.45
C ILE A 202 -1.36 -2.80 -22.42
N HIS A 203 -2.43 -3.38 -21.89
CA HIS A 203 -3.45 -4.14 -22.61
C HIS A 203 -4.73 -3.32 -22.80
N THR A 204 -5.60 -3.76 -23.71
CA THR A 204 -6.85 -3.04 -24.03
C THR A 204 -8.06 -3.49 -23.22
N ASN A 205 -8.08 -4.72 -22.69
CA ASN A 205 -9.25 -5.29 -22.00
C ASN A 205 -8.82 -6.28 -20.91
N HIS A 206 -8.10 -5.79 -19.90
CA HIS A 206 -7.57 -6.59 -18.80
C HIS A 206 -8.24 -6.26 -17.47
N GLU A 207 -8.56 -4.98 -17.20
CA GLU A 207 -9.39 -4.56 -16.07
C GLU A 207 -10.86 -4.99 -16.22
N ASP A 208 -11.47 -5.51 -15.14
CA ASP A 208 -12.91 -5.77 -15.08
C ASP A 208 -13.69 -4.45 -14.96
N ALA A 209 -14.50 -4.14 -15.98
CA ALA A 209 -15.32 -2.94 -16.02
C ALA A 209 -16.42 -2.87 -14.93
N ALA A 210 -16.83 -4.01 -14.36
CA ALA A 210 -17.77 -4.07 -13.24
C ALA A 210 -17.05 -3.99 -11.88
N HIS A 211 -15.79 -4.39 -11.83
CA HIS A 211 -14.97 -4.43 -10.62
C HIS A 211 -13.61 -3.79 -10.92
N LEU A 212 -13.59 -2.46 -10.96
CA LEU A 212 -12.39 -1.69 -11.27
C LEU A 212 -11.21 -2.13 -10.43
N LYS A 213 -10.03 -2.01 -11.01
CA LYS A 213 -8.73 -2.40 -10.47
C LYS A 213 -8.49 -3.89 -10.24
N HIS A 214 -9.40 -4.74 -10.73
CA HIS A 214 -9.28 -6.19 -10.72
C HIS A 214 -9.15 -6.75 -12.14
N CYS A 215 -8.57 -7.94 -12.26
CA CYS A 215 -8.42 -8.64 -13.53
C CYS A 215 -9.77 -9.21 -14.00
N VAL A 216 -10.04 -9.15 -15.30
CA VAL A 216 -11.22 -9.77 -15.95
C VAL A 216 -11.14 -11.30 -16.03
N VAL A 217 -9.96 -11.89 -15.86
CA VAL A 217 -9.76 -13.35 -15.96
C VAL A 217 -10.15 -14.02 -14.64
N GLU A 218 -11.23 -14.81 -14.65
CA GLU A 218 -11.80 -15.47 -13.46
C GLU A 218 -10.83 -16.42 -12.72
N ASP A 219 -9.80 -16.92 -13.41
CA ASP A 219 -8.79 -17.81 -12.85
C ASP A 219 -7.52 -17.07 -12.42
N CYS A 220 -7.50 -15.74 -12.50
CA CYS A 220 -6.41 -14.92 -12.00
C CYS A 220 -6.53 -14.71 -10.49
N LEU A 221 -5.39 -14.64 -9.82
CA LEU A 221 -5.30 -14.17 -8.43
C LEU A 221 -5.92 -12.79 -8.26
N MET A 222 -5.72 -11.87 -9.23
CA MET A 222 -6.27 -10.51 -9.22
C MET A 222 -7.76 -10.41 -9.61
N TYR A 223 -8.47 -11.54 -9.79
CA TYR A 223 -9.92 -11.51 -9.98
C TYR A 223 -10.64 -11.02 -8.72
N PHE A 224 -11.71 -10.24 -8.87
CA PHE A 224 -12.34 -9.53 -7.74
C PHE A 224 -12.89 -10.47 -6.65
N GLU A 225 -13.33 -11.68 -6.99
CA GLU A 225 -13.83 -12.63 -5.98
C GLU A 225 -12.74 -13.14 -5.05
N SER A 226 -11.46 -12.89 -5.37
CA SER A 226 -10.35 -13.20 -4.48
C SER A 226 -10.27 -12.28 -3.25
N THR A 227 -11.03 -11.18 -3.22
CA THR A 227 -11.08 -10.24 -2.06
C THR A 227 -12.35 -10.38 -1.22
N ASP A 228 -13.37 -11.08 -1.72
CA ASP A 228 -14.58 -11.42 -0.97
C ASP A 228 -14.39 -12.74 -0.22
N GLY A 229 -14.39 -12.68 1.12
CA GLY A 229 -14.06 -13.84 1.94
C GLY A 229 -14.96 -15.06 1.76
N LEU A 230 -16.26 -14.85 1.50
CA LEU A 230 -17.20 -15.96 1.32
C LEU A 230 -17.02 -16.60 -0.06
N ARG A 231 -16.86 -15.77 -1.10
CA ARG A 231 -16.64 -16.27 -2.47
C ARG A 231 -15.28 -16.94 -2.62
N LEU A 232 -14.23 -16.37 -2.03
CA LEU A 232 -12.91 -16.99 -2.01
C LEU A 232 -12.98 -18.35 -1.33
N ALA A 233 -13.63 -18.44 -0.17
CA ALA A 233 -13.77 -19.70 0.55
C ALA A 233 -14.45 -20.78 -0.33
N GLU A 234 -15.54 -20.42 -1.02
CA GLU A 234 -16.18 -21.33 -1.97
C GLU A 234 -15.27 -21.74 -3.13
N ARG A 235 -14.48 -20.80 -3.68
CA ARG A 235 -13.55 -21.08 -4.79
C ARG A 235 -12.44 -22.03 -4.34
N LEU A 236 -11.83 -21.78 -3.19
CA LEU A 236 -10.78 -22.64 -2.63
C LEU A 236 -11.34 -24.04 -2.32
N ALA A 237 -12.53 -24.14 -1.72
CA ALA A 237 -13.16 -25.43 -1.46
C ALA A 237 -13.47 -26.23 -2.74
N LYS A 238 -13.76 -25.56 -3.87
CA LYS A 238 -14.02 -26.20 -5.17
C LYS A 238 -12.75 -26.56 -5.93
N ARG A 239 -11.72 -25.71 -5.89
CA ARG A 239 -10.52 -25.82 -6.73
C ARG A 239 -9.36 -26.52 -6.02
N GLY A 240 -9.27 -26.39 -4.70
CA GLY A 240 -8.21 -26.94 -3.86
C GLY A 240 -6.84 -26.30 -4.06
N VAL A 241 -6.75 -25.18 -4.79
CA VAL A 241 -5.51 -24.45 -5.07
C VAL A 241 -5.76 -22.95 -5.11
N ILE A 242 -4.76 -22.18 -4.69
CA ILE A 242 -4.73 -20.72 -4.79
C ILE A 242 -4.46 -20.35 -6.27
N PRO A 243 -5.26 -19.45 -6.87
CA PRO A 243 -4.99 -18.96 -8.23
C PRO A 243 -3.64 -18.24 -8.33
N SER A 244 -2.97 -18.33 -9.47
CA SER A 244 -1.78 -17.52 -9.78
C SER A 244 -2.17 -16.27 -10.58
N PHE A 245 -1.24 -15.33 -10.76
CA PHE A 245 -1.40 -14.29 -11.79
C PHE A 245 -1.56 -14.94 -13.17
N ASP A 246 -2.50 -14.40 -13.95
CA ASP A 246 -2.67 -14.77 -15.36
C ASP A 246 -1.61 -14.09 -16.24
N PRO A 247 -1.46 -14.50 -17.51
CA PRO A 247 -0.45 -13.93 -18.40
C PRO A 247 -0.53 -12.41 -18.62
N LEU A 248 -1.72 -11.79 -18.52
CA LEU A 248 -1.87 -10.34 -18.68
C LEU A 248 -1.28 -9.59 -17.47
N CYS A 249 -1.63 -10.02 -16.25
CA CYS A 249 -1.03 -9.51 -15.01
C CYS A 249 0.49 -9.69 -15.01
N ILE A 250 1.00 -10.85 -15.44
CA ILE A 250 2.46 -11.07 -15.53
C ILE A 250 3.11 -10.10 -16.52
N ALA A 251 2.52 -9.89 -17.69
CA ALA A 251 3.05 -8.95 -18.68
C ALA A 251 3.06 -7.50 -18.17
N ASP A 252 2.05 -7.08 -17.40
CA ASP A 252 2.02 -5.76 -16.77
C ASP A 252 3.15 -5.60 -15.73
N LEU A 253 3.38 -6.62 -14.89
CA LEU A 253 4.50 -6.59 -13.93
C LEU A 253 5.86 -6.49 -14.63
N GLN A 254 6.05 -7.26 -15.71
CA GLN A 254 7.28 -7.23 -16.50
C GLN A 254 7.49 -5.87 -17.18
N ALA A 255 6.43 -5.24 -17.68
CA ALA A 255 6.51 -3.90 -18.27
C ALA A 255 6.89 -2.82 -17.24
N LYS A 256 6.61 -3.06 -15.95
CA LYS A 256 6.97 -2.21 -14.80
C LYS A 256 8.30 -2.61 -14.14
N GLY A 257 9.09 -3.50 -14.75
CA GLY A 257 10.43 -3.88 -14.27
C GLY A 257 10.51 -5.15 -13.42
N GLY A 258 9.43 -5.92 -13.33
CA GLY A 258 9.36 -7.20 -12.62
C GLY A 258 9.88 -8.40 -13.43
N LYS A 259 9.73 -9.61 -12.85
CA LYS A 259 10.08 -10.90 -13.46
C LYS A 259 8.89 -11.59 -14.13
#